data_AF-A0A7U9X6P0-F1
#
_entry.id   AF-A0A7U9X6P0-F1
#
_cell.length_a   1.000
_cell.length_b   1.000
_cell.length_c   1.000
_cell.angle_alpha   90.00
_cell.angle_beta   90.00
_cell.angle_gamma   90.00
#
_symmetry.space_group_name_H-M   'P 1'
#
loop_
_entity.id
_entity.type
_entity.pdbx_description
1 polymer ?
#
loop_
_entity_poly.entity_id
_entity_poly.type
_entity_poly.pdbx_seq_one_letter_code
_entity_poly.pdbx_strand_id
1 'polypeptide(L)'
;MVTGDQDFMDRCGYELLMDTAKFWASRLEWSEEDKNYHINDVVGPDEYKEHANDNAFTNYMAHWNLGIAIRYYEELKEKKPELFAKLNQKMGLDRAYEIWQERRPLVYLPRPREEDLVIAQDASYLTYPVIDLAKYKEAGEVGTLFKEYNLEQVNHLQVSKQADIMILFLLMEDLFPLEVKKANWNYYEPKTLHDSSLSLSTHVILANDMKDKKMAYDLFQRAIRIDAGENMKSSDPGIHAASIAGIWQSVVFGFGGLRMLHGSLRICPSLPDNWKNLEFCIFWHGQKLHIKMDHENLWIINETGTKAIEIEVYGEKYQLTDKISMNYAAAL
;
A
#
# COMPACT_ATOMS: atom_id res chain seq x y z
N MET A 1 -9.31 -5.22 13.74
CA MET A 1 -9.44 -4.67 12.36
C MET A 1 -10.53 -3.60 12.35
N VAL A 2 -10.47 -2.63 11.44
CA VAL A 2 -11.26 -1.37 11.37
C VAL A 2 -12.73 -1.46 11.80
N THR A 3 -13.45 -2.52 11.42
CA THR A 3 -14.87 -2.72 11.76
C THR A 3 -15.10 -3.60 12.99
N GLY A 4 -14.12 -4.43 13.37
CA GLY A 4 -14.28 -5.47 14.38
C GLY A 4 -15.27 -6.58 14.00
N ASP A 5 -15.56 -6.74 12.70
CA ASP A 5 -16.59 -7.67 12.21
C ASP A 5 -16.17 -9.14 12.34
N GLN A 6 -16.53 -9.74 13.48
CA GLN A 6 -16.23 -11.14 13.76
C GLN A 6 -17.14 -12.11 13.00
N ASP A 7 -18.37 -11.71 12.64
CA ASP A 7 -19.27 -12.56 11.85
C ASP A 7 -18.69 -12.82 10.46
N PHE A 8 -18.17 -11.77 9.80
CA PHE A 8 -17.45 -11.92 8.54
C PHE A 8 -16.24 -12.83 8.68
N MET A 9 -15.43 -12.66 9.73
CA MET A 9 -14.25 -13.50 9.96
C MET A 9 -14.63 -14.97 10.11
N ASP A 10 -15.65 -15.28 10.91
CA ASP A 10 -16.11 -16.63 11.19
C ASP A 10 -16.69 -17.33 9.96
N ARG A 11 -17.39 -16.58 9.12
CA ARG A 11 -18.07 -17.11 7.93
C ARG A 11 -17.18 -17.21 6.69
N CYS A 12 -16.25 -16.27 6.53
CA CYS A 12 -15.51 -16.08 5.28
C CYS A 12 -14.02 -15.75 5.50
N GLY A 13 -13.73 -14.86 6.46
CA GLY A 13 -12.42 -14.21 6.56
C GLY A 13 -11.27 -15.17 6.90
N TYR A 14 -11.45 -16.08 7.85
CA TYR A 14 -10.40 -17.05 8.21
C TYR A 14 -10.07 -17.99 7.05
N GLU A 15 -11.10 -18.50 6.36
CA GLU A 15 -10.92 -19.37 5.20
C GLU A 15 -10.17 -18.65 4.08
N LEU A 16 -10.64 -17.46 3.68
CA LEU A 16 -10.01 -16.67 2.61
C LEU A 16 -8.52 -16.40 2.91
N LEU A 17 -8.23 -15.98 4.14
CA LEU A 17 -6.88 -15.64 4.56
C LEU A 17 -5.97 -16.86 4.55
N MET A 18 -6.41 -17.98 5.16
CA MET A 18 -5.60 -19.19 5.24
C MET A 18 -5.43 -19.86 3.88
N ASP A 19 -6.43 -19.79 2.99
CA ASP A 19 -6.32 -20.39 1.65
C ASP A 19 -5.32 -19.64 0.79
N THR A 20 -5.30 -18.31 0.85
CA THR A 20 -4.26 -17.52 0.17
C THR A 20 -2.86 -17.77 0.73
N ALA A 21 -2.72 -18.03 2.04
CA ALA A 21 -1.44 -18.44 2.63
C ALA A 21 -0.99 -19.83 2.16
N LYS A 22 -1.92 -20.79 1.96
CA LYS A 22 -1.61 -22.07 1.31
C LYS A 22 -1.08 -21.87 -0.11
N PHE A 23 -1.76 -21.01 -0.89
CA PHE A 23 -1.31 -20.67 -2.23
C PHE A 23 0.11 -20.10 -2.22
N TRP A 24 0.40 -19.08 -1.40
CA TRP A 24 1.73 -18.49 -1.34
C TRP A 24 2.80 -19.48 -0.90
N ALA A 25 2.52 -20.30 0.12
CA ALA A 25 3.42 -21.36 0.53
C ALA A 25 3.73 -22.35 -0.60
N SER A 26 2.75 -22.64 -1.47
CA SER A 26 2.94 -23.52 -2.63
C SER A 26 3.78 -22.91 -3.76
N ARG A 27 3.86 -21.57 -3.83
CA ARG A 27 4.69 -20.85 -4.82
C ARG A 27 6.14 -20.69 -4.42
N LEU A 28 6.49 -21.00 -3.17
CA LEU A 28 7.85 -20.90 -2.66
C LEU A 28 8.75 -21.99 -3.25
N GLU A 29 9.85 -21.57 -3.86
CA GLU A 29 10.85 -22.42 -4.52
C GLU A 29 12.15 -22.37 -3.72
N TRP A 30 12.60 -23.52 -3.21
CA TRP A 30 13.81 -23.61 -2.39
C TRP A 30 15.08 -23.47 -3.23
N SER A 31 16.00 -22.62 -2.79
CA SER A 31 17.34 -22.46 -3.36
C SER A 31 18.39 -23.08 -2.43
N GLU A 32 19.15 -24.03 -2.96
CA GLU A 32 20.26 -24.65 -2.23
C GLU A 32 21.48 -23.72 -2.09
N GLU A 33 21.58 -22.69 -2.93
CA GLU A 33 22.72 -21.77 -3.01
C GLU A 33 22.76 -20.82 -1.82
N ASP A 34 21.63 -20.19 -1.52
CA ASP A 34 21.51 -19.15 -0.49
C ASP A 34 20.62 -19.58 0.69
N LYS A 35 20.06 -20.79 0.63
CA LYS A 35 19.21 -21.39 1.68
C LYS A 35 17.95 -20.57 1.97
N ASN A 36 17.39 -19.94 0.95
CA ASN A 36 16.11 -19.23 1.01
C ASN A 36 15.08 -19.85 0.06
N TYR A 37 13.82 -19.48 0.29
CA TYR A 37 12.70 -19.68 -0.62
C TYR A 37 12.48 -18.43 -1.47
N HIS A 38 12.39 -18.61 -2.78
CA HIS A 38 12.17 -17.57 -3.77
C HIS A 38 10.76 -17.64 -4.34
N ILE A 39 10.29 -16.53 -4.91
CA ILE A 39 9.08 -16.50 -5.73
C ILE A 39 9.49 -16.01 -7.11
N ASN A 40 9.58 -16.96 -8.03
CA ASN A 40 10.08 -16.73 -9.39
C ASN A 40 8.95 -16.67 -10.40
N ASP A 41 9.25 -16.10 -11.57
CA ASP A 41 8.34 -16.03 -12.71
C ASP A 41 6.98 -15.39 -12.35
N VAL A 42 7.04 -14.14 -11.89
CA VAL A 42 5.87 -13.35 -11.51
C VAL A 42 5.81 -12.02 -12.27
N VAL A 43 4.64 -11.39 -12.17
CA VAL A 43 4.42 -9.99 -12.56
C VAL A 43 4.03 -9.25 -11.29
N GLY A 44 4.83 -8.25 -10.91
CA GLY A 44 4.51 -7.36 -9.80
C GLY A 44 3.42 -6.34 -10.16
N PRO A 45 3.13 -5.37 -9.28
CA PRO A 45 2.30 -4.21 -9.64
C PRO A 45 2.80 -3.47 -10.89
N ASP A 46 4.10 -3.40 -11.13
CA ASP A 46 4.66 -2.89 -12.38
C ASP A 46 4.54 -3.93 -13.51
N GLU A 47 3.43 -3.89 -14.25
CA GLU A 47 3.14 -4.82 -15.35
C GLU A 47 4.10 -4.68 -16.55
N TYR A 48 5.01 -3.72 -16.55
CA TYR A 48 6.10 -3.69 -17.53
C TYR A 48 7.20 -4.69 -17.20
N LYS A 49 7.17 -5.36 -16.05
CA LYS A 49 8.15 -6.36 -15.63
C LYS A 49 7.52 -7.74 -15.61
N GLU A 50 7.63 -8.42 -16.75
CA GLU A 50 7.16 -9.80 -16.93
C GLU A 50 8.28 -10.80 -16.63
N HIS A 51 7.91 -11.99 -16.15
CA HIS A 51 8.86 -13.05 -15.78
C HIS A 51 9.90 -12.59 -14.74
N ALA A 52 9.49 -11.70 -13.83
CA ALA A 52 10.34 -11.18 -12.78
C ALA A 52 10.54 -12.24 -11.69
N ASN A 53 11.76 -12.32 -11.15
CA ASN A 53 12.08 -13.15 -9.99
C ASN A 53 12.22 -12.26 -8.76
N ASP A 54 11.70 -12.72 -7.63
CA ASP A 54 11.80 -12.05 -6.34
C ASP A 54 11.33 -10.59 -6.37
N ASN A 55 10.19 -10.33 -7.02
CA ASN A 55 9.57 -9.02 -6.97
C ASN A 55 9.34 -8.63 -5.49
N ALA A 56 9.91 -7.50 -5.07
CA ALA A 56 9.94 -7.10 -3.68
C ALA A 56 8.52 -6.99 -3.10
N PHE A 57 7.61 -6.31 -3.79
CA PHE A 57 6.22 -6.22 -3.34
C PHE A 57 5.62 -7.62 -3.12
N THR A 58 5.74 -8.51 -4.11
CA THR A 58 5.20 -9.87 -4.06
C THR A 58 5.77 -10.66 -2.88
N ASN A 59 7.10 -10.70 -2.72
CA ASN A 59 7.76 -11.46 -1.65
C ASN A 59 7.37 -10.94 -0.27
N TYR A 60 7.36 -9.62 -0.06
CA TYR A 60 6.95 -9.02 1.21
C TYR A 60 5.48 -9.28 1.53
N MET A 61 4.58 -9.17 0.55
CA MET A 61 3.15 -9.44 0.75
C MET A 61 2.87 -10.92 1.02
N ALA A 62 3.57 -11.84 0.34
CA ALA A 62 3.49 -13.28 0.60
C ALA A 62 3.99 -13.61 2.02
N HIS A 63 5.16 -13.10 2.41
CA HIS A 63 5.71 -13.27 3.76
C HIS A 63 4.79 -12.71 4.85
N TRP A 64 4.16 -11.56 4.60
CA TRP A 64 3.16 -10.98 5.49
C TRP A 64 1.92 -11.86 5.62
N ASN A 65 1.38 -12.36 4.51
CA ASN A 65 0.18 -13.22 4.51
C ASN A 65 0.42 -14.51 5.31
N LEU A 66 1.56 -15.18 5.08
CA LEU A 66 1.97 -16.36 5.87
C LEU A 66 2.02 -16.03 7.37
N GLY A 67 2.55 -14.86 7.73
CA GLY A 67 2.64 -14.44 9.13
C GLY A 67 1.27 -14.20 9.77
N ILE A 68 0.35 -13.58 9.04
CA ILE A 68 -1.01 -13.38 9.54
C ILE A 68 -1.78 -14.69 9.62
N ALA A 69 -1.57 -15.62 8.68
CA ALA A 69 -2.20 -16.94 8.71
C ALA A 69 -1.74 -17.76 9.92
N ILE A 70 -0.44 -17.74 10.23
CA ILE A 70 0.11 -18.34 11.45
C ILE A 70 -0.57 -17.77 12.70
N ARG A 71 -0.64 -16.44 12.82
CA ARG A 71 -1.25 -15.77 13.97
C ARG A 71 -2.73 -16.15 14.13
N TYR A 72 -3.51 -16.09 13.06
CA TYR A 72 -4.94 -16.42 13.13
C TYR A 72 -5.21 -17.91 13.27
N TYR A 73 -4.31 -18.78 12.80
CA TYR A 73 -4.37 -20.21 13.07
C TYR A 73 -4.29 -20.46 14.58
N GLU A 74 -3.28 -19.86 15.25
CA GLU A 74 -3.07 -20.02 16.69
C GLU A 74 -4.26 -19.47 17.48
N GLU A 75 -4.69 -18.26 17.14
CA GLU A 75 -5.85 -17.63 17.77
C GLU A 75 -7.13 -18.46 17.60
N LEU A 76 -7.38 -19.00 16.41
CA LEU A 76 -8.59 -19.78 16.15
C LEU A 76 -8.56 -21.12 16.89
N LYS A 77 -7.40 -21.78 16.93
CA LYS A 77 -7.20 -23.04 17.63
C LYS A 77 -7.43 -22.89 19.14
N GLU A 78 -6.99 -21.78 19.72
CA GLU A 78 -7.20 -21.46 21.14
C GLU A 78 -8.64 -21.02 21.44
N LYS A 79 -9.14 -20.01 20.71
CA LYS A 79 -10.38 -19.31 21.08
C LYS A 79 -11.64 -19.90 20.48
N LYS A 80 -11.55 -20.63 19.35
CA LYS A 80 -12.69 -21.17 18.61
C LYS A 80 -12.42 -22.60 18.09
N PRO A 81 -12.15 -23.57 18.98
CA PRO A 81 -11.70 -24.91 18.60
C PRO A 81 -12.69 -25.66 17.69
N GLU A 82 -14.01 -25.45 17.83
CA GLU A 82 -15.01 -26.08 16.96
C GLU A 82 -14.96 -25.54 15.52
N LEU A 83 -14.78 -24.22 15.36
CA LEU A 83 -14.64 -23.61 14.03
C LEU A 83 -13.30 -24.02 13.41
N PHE A 84 -12.24 -24.02 14.21
CA PHE A 84 -10.93 -24.53 13.81
C PHE A 84 -11.03 -25.97 13.30
N ALA A 85 -11.69 -26.87 14.03
CA ALA A 85 -11.84 -28.27 13.63
C ALA A 85 -12.53 -28.41 12.26
N LYS A 86 -13.59 -27.63 12.01
CA LYS A 86 -14.29 -27.61 10.72
C LYS A 86 -13.40 -27.13 9.58
N LEU A 87 -12.69 -26.02 9.78
CA LEU A 87 -11.78 -25.48 8.76
C LEU A 87 -10.59 -26.41 8.53
N ASN A 88 -10.03 -27.00 9.59
CA ASN A 88 -8.94 -27.97 9.50
C ASN A 88 -9.35 -29.22 8.72
N GLN A 89 -10.56 -29.75 8.98
CA GLN A 89 -11.11 -30.86 8.21
C GLN A 89 -11.25 -30.51 6.71
N LYS A 90 -11.66 -29.29 6.40
CA LYS A 90 -11.87 -28.83 5.02
C LYS A 90 -10.55 -28.56 4.29
N MET A 91 -9.58 -27.94 4.96
CA MET A 91 -8.43 -27.31 4.31
C MET A 91 -7.07 -27.95 4.65
N GLY A 92 -7.00 -28.81 5.67
CA GLY A 92 -5.76 -29.39 6.17
C GLY A 92 -4.85 -28.36 6.84
N LEU A 93 -5.39 -27.56 7.75
CA LEU A 93 -4.71 -26.42 8.37
C LEU A 93 -3.52 -26.81 9.25
N ASP A 94 -3.57 -27.92 9.99
CA ASP A 94 -2.43 -28.35 10.81
C ASP A 94 -1.17 -28.57 9.96
N ARG A 95 -1.31 -29.30 8.84
CA ARG A 95 -0.22 -29.51 7.89
C ARG A 95 0.23 -28.20 7.23
N ALA A 96 -0.73 -27.33 6.87
CA ALA A 96 -0.40 -26.05 6.26
C ALA A 96 0.39 -25.16 7.24
N TYR A 97 0.02 -25.16 8.52
CA TYR A 97 0.69 -24.40 9.57
C TYR A 97 2.16 -24.81 9.76
N GLU A 98 2.46 -26.12 9.77
CA GLU A 98 3.83 -26.62 9.82
C GLU A 98 4.68 -26.09 8.65
N ILE A 99 4.12 -26.13 7.43
CA ILE A 99 4.77 -25.58 6.23
C ILE A 99 4.98 -24.07 6.35
N TRP A 100 3.99 -23.32 6.83
CA TRP A 100 4.12 -21.87 6.97
C TRP A 100 5.21 -21.50 7.98
N GLN A 101 5.26 -22.18 9.12
CA GLN A 101 6.27 -21.98 10.16
C GLN A 101 7.69 -22.29 9.66
N GLU A 102 7.85 -23.37 8.89
CA GLU A 102 9.12 -23.74 8.28
C GLU A 102 9.58 -22.73 7.22
N ARG A 103 8.67 -22.39 6.28
CA ARG A 103 9.07 -21.66 5.07
C ARG A 103 9.13 -20.16 5.25
N ARG A 104 8.22 -19.57 6.03
CA ARG A 104 8.10 -18.11 6.17
C ARG A 104 9.42 -17.44 6.59
N PRO A 105 10.16 -17.92 7.61
CA PRO A 105 11.41 -17.28 8.05
C PRO A 105 12.52 -17.31 6.99
N LEU A 106 12.38 -18.19 5.99
CA LEU A 106 13.35 -18.44 4.94
C LEU A 106 12.92 -17.84 3.60
N VAL A 107 11.81 -17.09 3.53
CA VAL A 107 11.44 -16.37 2.30
C VAL A 107 12.46 -15.28 2.02
N TYR A 108 13.01 -15.24 0.81
CA TYR A 108 13.90 -14.18 0.36
C TYR A 108 13.14 -12.85 0.30
N LEU A 109 13.67 -11.85 0.99
CA LEU A 109 13.12 -10.49 1.02
C LEU A 109 14.20 -9.52 0.54
N PRO A 110 14.01 -8.86 -0.62
CA PRO A 110 14.97 -7.86 -1.12
C PRO A 110 15.24 -6.78 -0.07
N ARG A 111 16.53 -6.59 0.25
CA ARG A 111 16.96 -5.61 1.27
C ARG A 111 17.47 -4.32 0.62
N PRO A 112 17.44 -3.18 1.35
CA PRO A 112 18.14 -1.97 0.93
C PRO A 112 19.63 -2.28 0.72
N ARG A 113 20.20 -1.84 -0.40
CA ARG A 113 21.65 -1.93 -0.65
C ARG A 113 22.42 -1.03 0.31
N GLU A 114 23.64 -1.43 0.67
CA GLU A 114 24.47 -0.66 1.59
C GLU A 114 24.94 0.67 0.97
N GLU A 115 25.12 0.69 -0.35
CA GLU A 115 25.69 1.84 -1.06
C GLU A 115 24.72 3.04 -1.15
N ASP A 116 23.42 2.78 -1.34
CA ASP A 116 22.43 3.82 -1.67
C ASP A 116 21.04 3.62 -1.06
N LEU A 117 20.84 2.59 -0.25
CA LEU A 117 19.56 2.25 0.40
C LEU A 117 18.41 1.90 -0.57
N VAL A 118 18.68 1.74 -1.87
CA VAL A 118 17.67 1.33 -2.86
C VAL A 118 17.38 -0.15 -2.67
N ILE A 119 16.09 -0.51 -2.66
CA ILE A 119 15.61 -1.90 -2.67
C ILE A 119 15.40 -2.28 -4.13
N ALA A 120 15.93 -3.41 -4.57
CA ALA A 120 15.68 -3.93 -5.91
C ALA A 120 14.19 -4.26 -6.08
N GLN A 121 13.56 -3.76 -7.15
CA GLN A 121 12.16 -4.09 -7.48
C GLN A 121 11.99 -5.58 -7.75
N ASP A 122 12.96 -6.18 -8.42
CA ASP A 122 13.11 -7.60 -8.69
C ASP A 122 14.61 -7.94 -8.83
N ALA A 123 14.93 -9.23 -8.99
CA ALA A 123 16.32 -9.72 -9.05
C ALA A 123 17.18 -9.08 -10.16
N SER A 124 16.57 -8.58 -11.25
CA SER A 124 17.28 -8.09 -12.43
C SER A 124 17.12 -6.58 -12.68
N TYR A 125 16.10 -5.93 -12.11
CA TYR A 125 15.73 -4.54 -12.40
C TYR A 125 16.91 -3.57 -12.44
N LEU A 126 17.77 -3.63 -11.43
CA LEU A 126 18.89 -2.68 -11.27
C LEU A 126 20.01 -2.88 -12.29
N THR A 127 20.00 -3.98 -13.04
CA THR A 127 20.95 -4.29 -14.12
C THR A 127 20.52 -3.73 -15.47
N TYR A 128 19.23 -3.39 -15.62
CA TYR A 128 18.70 -2.91 -16.88
C TYR A 128 19.20 -1.50 -17.22
N PRO A 129 19.33 -1.14 -18.50
CA PRO A 129 19.66 0.21 -18.92
C PRO A 129 18.58 1.22 -18.50
N VAL A 130 19.05 2.42 -18.16
CA VAL A 130 18.22 3.59 -17.90
C VAL A 130 18.07 4.37 -19.21
N ILE A 131 16.86 4.83 -19.49
CA ILE A 131 16.56 5.73 -20.63
C ILE A 131 16.00 7.06 -20.13
N ASP A 132 16.11 8.10 -20.96
CA ASP A 132 15.46 9.38 -20.70
C ASP A 132 13.94 9.26 -20.93
N LEU A 133 13.16 9.53 -19.87
CA LEU A 133 11.70 9.47 -19.89
C LEU A 133 11.01 10.82 -20.06
N ALA A 134 11.76 11.93 -20.11
CA ALA A 134 11.19 13.29 -20.13
C ALA A 134 10.12 13.44 -21.23
N LYS A 135 10.44 13.03 -22.47
CA LYS A 135 9.51 13.15 -23.60
C LYS A 135 8.22 12.34 -23.45
N TYR A 136 8.26 11.19 -22.76
CA TYR A 136 7.07 10.37 -22.54
C TYR A 136 6.21 10.92 -21.40
N LYS A 137 6.85 11.39 -20.33
CA LYS A 137 6.17 12.04 -19.20
C LYS A 137 5.48 13.35 -19.62
N GLU A 138 6.07 14.09 -20.56
CA GLU A 138 5.53 15.35 -21.07
C GLU A 138 4.45 15.19 -22.14
N ALA A 139 4.29 13.99 -22.72
CA ALA A 139 3.40 13.79 -23.86
C ALA A 139 1.90 13.94 -23.53
N GLY A 140 1.52 13.87 -22.25
CA GLY A 140 0.12 13.98 -21.80
C GLY A 140 -0.78 12.82 -22.24
N GLU A 141 -0.21 11.78 -22.85
CA GLU A 141 -0.89 10.58 -23.34
C GLU A 141 -0.20 9.34 -22.78
N VAL A 142 -1.00 8.38 -22.31
CA VAL A 142 -0.54 7.10 -21.76
C VAL A 142 0.02 6.20 -22.86
N GLY A 143 1.10 5.48 -22.55
CA GLY A 143 1.63 4.44 -23.43
C GLY A 143 2.38 4.96 -24.65
N THR A 144 2.76 6.25 -24.67
CA THR A 144 3.56 6.85 -25.75
C THR A 144 4.92 6.19 -25.93
N LEU A 145 5.47 5.57 -24.87
CA LEU A 145 6.66 4.73 -24.93
C LEU A 145 6.53 3.59 -25.97
N PHE A 146 5.33 3.02 -26.11
CA PHE A 146 5.09 1.89 -27.02
C PHE A 146 5.05 2.27 -28.50
N LYS A 147 5.19 3.56 -28.83
CA LYS A 147 5.40 4.02 -30.21
C LYS A 147 6.83 3.75 -30.69
N GLU A 148 7.78 3.56 -29.76
CA GLU A 148 9.20 3.36 -30.04
C GLU A 148 9.74 2.01 -29.55
N TYR A 149 9.15 1.45 -28.49
CA TYR A 149 9.56 0.20 -27.86
C TYR A 149 8.41 -0.80 -27.85
N ASN A 150 8.69 -2.10 -27.98
CA ASN A 150 7.71 -3.14 -27.68
C ASN A 150 7.80 -3.56 -26.20
N LEU A 151 6.85 -4.36 -25.72
CA LEU A 151 6.81 -4.79 -24.31
C LEU A 151 8.07 -5.57 -23.88
N GLU A 152 8.58 -6.46 -24.73
CA GLU A 152 9.81 -7.20 -24.46
C GLU A 152 11.00 -6.27 -24.22
N GLN A 153 11.14 -5.22 -25.03
CA GLN A 153 12.17 -4.21 -24.82
C GLN A 153 11.97 -3.44 -23.51
N VAL A 154 10.75 -3.00 -23.22
CA VAL A 154 10.42 -2.25 -21.98
C VAL A 154 10.63 -3.12 -20.73
N ASN A 155 10.44 -4.43 -20.83
CA ASN A 155 10.73 -5.39 -19.77
C ASN A 155 12.21 -5.35 -19.33
N HIS A 156 13.10 -5.04 -20.26
CA HIS A 156 14.53 -4.90 -20.02
C HIS A 156 15.00 -3.45 -19.89
N LEU A 157 14.13 -2.53 -19.48
CA LEU A 157 14.48 -1.14 -19.14
C LEU A 157 14.09 -0.82 -17.69
N GLN A 158 14.80 0.11 -17.06
CA GLN A 158 14.39 0.67 -15.76
C GLN A 158 13.28 1.71 -15.93
N VAL A 159 12.11 1.23 -16.36
CA VAL A 159 10.91 2.02 -16.58
C VAL A 159 9.73 1.30 -15.96
N SER A 160 8.94 2.02 -15.17
CA SER A 160 7.79 1.46 -14.47
C SER A 160 6.47 2.05 -14.95
N LYS A 161 5.48 1.18 -15.14
CA LYS A 161 4.10 1.56 -15.46
C LYS A 161 3.46 2.32 -14.30
N GLN A 162 3.64 1.80 -13.09
CA GLN A 162 2.96 2.25 -11.87
C GLN A 162 3.78 1.94 -10.61
N ALA A 163 3.24 2.31 -9.45
CA ALA A 163 3.84 2.02 -8.14
C ALA A 163 4.04 0.51 -7.91
N ASP A 164 5.27 0.10 -7.59
CA ASP A 164 5.63 -1.26 -7.16
C ASP A 164 6.27 -1.24 -5.75
N ILE A 165 7.54 -0.80 -5.64
CA ILE A 165 8.15 -0.51 -4.33
C ILE A 165 7.34 0.54 -3.55
N MET A 166 6.75 1.51 -4.27
CA MET A 166 5.94 2.55 -3.67
C MET A 166 4.67 1.98 -2.99
N ILE A 167 3.96 1.05 -3.64
CA ILE A 167 2.76 0.46 -3.01
C ILE A 167 3.15 -0.44 -1.82
N LEU A 168 4.33 -1.07 -1.84
CA LEU A 168 4.89 -1.75 -0.66
C LEU A 168 5.02 -0.78 0.52
N PHE A 169 5.60 0.41 0.33
CA PHE A 169 5.74 1.39 1.41
C PHE A 169 4.41 1.97 1.90
N LEU A 170 3.40 2.05 1.04
CA LEU A 170 2.07 2.50 1.44
C LEU A 170 1.38 1.46 2.32
N LEU A 171 1.43 0.18 1.95
CA LEU A 171 0.75 -0.90 2.68
C LEU A 171 1.52 -1.35 3.93
N MET A 172 2.85 -1.31 3.89
CA MET A 172 3.75 -1.71 4.99
C MET A 172 4.47 -0.49 5.55
N GLU A 173 3.69 0.43 6.09
CA GLU A 173 4.14 1.79 6.37
C GLU A 173 5.33 1.86 7.35
N ASP A 174 5.41 1.02 8.37
CA ASP A 174 6.49 1.05 9.36
C ASP A 174 7.62 0.05 9.09
N LEU A 175 7.55 -0.68 7.97
CA LEU A 175 8.49 -1.75 7.67
C LEU A 175 9.91 -1.25 7.36
N PHE A 176 10.04 -0.04 6.83
CA PHE A 176 11.31 0.57 6.47
C PHE A 176 11.46 1.97 7.06
N PRO A 177 12.67 2.35 7.49
CA PRO A 177 12.92 3.69 8.00
C PRO A 177 12.78 4.73 6.89
N LEU A 178 12.56 5.99 7.29
CA LEU A 178 12.27 7.09 6.37
C LEU A 178 13.39 7.31 5.34
N GLU A 179 14.67 7.15 5.72
CA GLU A 179 15.78 7.31 4.78
C GLU A 179 15.75 6.29 3.63
N VAL A 180 15.39 5.03 3.91
CA VAL A 180 15.23 3.99 2.89
C VAL A 180 14.09 4.36 1.96
N LYS A 181 12.95 4.80 2.50
CA LYS A 181 11.82 5.21 1.68
C LYS A 181 12.16 6.39 0.78
N LYS A 182 12.88 7.39 1.30
CA LYS A 182 13.35 8.56 0.53
C LYS A 182 14.32 8.16 -0.59
N ALA A 183 15.26 7.27 -0.32
CA ALA A 183 16.19 6.77 -1.34
C ALA A 183 15.44 6.10 -2.49
N ASN A 184 14.49 5.23 -2.16
CA ASN A 184 13.66 4.53 -3.14
C ASN A 184 12.70 5.47 -3.88
N TRP A 185 12.11 6.46 -3.21
CA TRP A 185 11.29 7.51 -3.85
C TRP A 185 12.09 8.25 -4.92
N ASN A 186 13.28 8.77 -4.56
CA ASN A 186 14.17 9.48 -5.46
C ASN A 186 14.67 8.60 -6.61
N TYR A 187 14.72 7.28 -6.41
CA TYR A 187 15.14 6.34 -7.45
C TYR A 187 14.00 5.97 -8.41
N TYR A 188 12.81 5.63 -7.91
CA TYR A 188 11.73 5.03 -8.71
C TYR A 188 10.72 6.05 -9.25
N GLU A 189 10.43 7.15 -8.56
CA GLU A 189 9.48 8.17 -9.08
C GLU A 189 9.94 8.72 -10.44
N PRO A 190 11.22 9.10 -10.64
CA PRO A 190 11.68 9.61 -11.94
C PRO A 190 11.53 8.57 -13.06
N LYS A 191 11.52 7.27 -12.72
CA LYS A 191 11.41 6.14 -13.64
C LYS A 191 9.97 5.66 -13.88
N THR A 192 9.00 6.23 -13.17
CA THR A 192 7.59 5.83 -13.27
C THR A 192 6.84 6.71 -14.26
N LEU A 193 6.25 6.12 -15.30
CA LEU A 193 5.48 6.86 -16.31
C LEU A 193 4.09 7.26 -15.84
N HIS A 194 3.54 6.54 -14.85
CA HIS A 194 2.15 6.66 -14.41
C HIS A 194 1.16 6.34 -15.55
N ASP A 195 1.49 5.34 -16.37
CA ASP A 195 0.65 4.84 -17.45
C ASP A 195 -0.59 4.08 -16.94
N SER A 196 -0.67 3.87 -15.63
CA SER A 196 -1.87 3.37 -14.96
C SER A 196 -2.49 4.44 -14.09
N SER A 197 -3.82 4.53 -14.16
CA SER A 197 -4.61 5.42 -13.32
C SER A 197 -4.45 5.14 -11.81
N LEU A 198 -4.06 3.91 -11.43
CA LEU A 198 -3.77 3.56 -10.03
C LEU A 198 -2.50 4.24 -9.48
N SER A 199 -1.54 4.54 -10.36
CA SER A 199 -0.21 5.00 -9.97
C SER A 199 -0.26 6.31 -9.18
N LEU A 200 -1.07 7.27 -9.62
CA LEU A 200 -1.05 8.63 -9.08
C LEU A 200 -1.44 8.66 -7.60
N SER A 201 -2.51 7.96 -7.21
CA SER A 201 -3.00 8.02 -5.82
C SER A 201 -1.97 7.55 -4.80
N THR A 202 -1.24 6.47 -5.10
CA THR A 202 -0.15 5.97 -4.24
C THR A 202 0.97 7.00 -4.13
N HIS A 203 1.35 7.62 -5.25
CA HIS A 203 2.40 8.63 -5.26
C HIS A 203 1.98 9.95 -4.58
N VAL A 204 0.70 10.37 -4.66
CA VAL A 204 0.20 11.53 -3.90
C VAL A 204 0.38 11.30 -2.41
N ILE A 205 0.03 10.11 -1.95
CA ILE A 205 0.11 9.74 -0.55
C ILE A 205 1.57 9.74 -0.08
N LEU A 206 2.46 9.06 -0.82
CA LEU A 206 3.87 8.97 -0.43
C LEU A 206 4.63 10.29 -0.61
N ALA A 207 4.28 11.12 -1.57
CA ALA A 207 4.84 12.47 -1.69
C ALA A 207 4.55 13.30 -0.43
N ASN A 208 3.35 13.16 0.16
CA ASN A 208 3.05 13.76 1.46
C ASN A 208 3.95 13.18 2.58
N ASP A 209 4.14 11.86 2.61
CA ASP A 209 5.05 11.22 3.59
C ASP A 209 6.51 11.71 3.45
N MET A 210 6.93 12.07 2.22
CA MET A 210 8.25 12.66 1.94
C MET A 210 8.32 14.17 2.23
N LYS A 211 7.22 14.79 2.66
CA LYS A 211 7.04 16.25 2.81
C LYS A 211 7.18 17.05 1.50
N ASP A 212 6.97 16.42 0.34
CA ASP A 212 6.92 17.10 -0.96
C ASP A 212 5.47 17.50 -1.32
N LYS A 213 5.01 18.58 -0.67
CA LYS A 213 3.65 19.10 -0.84
C LYS A 213 3.34 19.48 -2.28
N LYS A 214 4.33 19.99 -3.01
CA LYS A 214 4.15 20.42 -4.40
C LYS A 214 3.90 19.22 -5.29
N MET A 215 4.76 18.20 -5.21
CA MET A 215 4.58 16.97 -6.00
C MET A 215 3.29 16.25 -5.62
N ALA A 216 2.95 16.16 -4.33
CA ALA A 216 1.70 15.57 -3.88
C ALA A 216 0.48 16.28 -4.52
N TYR A 217 0.47 17.62 -4.53
CA TYR A 217 -0.62 18.38 -5.11
C TYR A 217 -0.66 18.30 -6.64
N ASP A 218 0.48 18.36 -7.32
CA ASP A 218 0.57 18.23 -8.78
C ASP A 218 0.06 16.85 -9.25
N LEU A 219 0.45 15.77 -8.58
CA LEU A 219 -0.05 14.42 -8.84
C LEU A 219 -1.54 14.30 -8.56
N PHE A 220 -2.04 14.94 -7.50
CA PHE A 220 -3.47 14.96 -7.18
C PHE A 220 -4.27 15.68 -8.26
N GLN A 221 -3.79 16.83 -8.74
CA GLN A 221 -4.42 17.56 -9.85
C GLN A 221 -4.47 16.73 -11.14
N ARG A 222 -3.43 15.92 -11.41
CA ARG A 222 -3.45 14.95 -12.51
C ARG A 222 -4.54 13.89 -12.29
N ALA A 223 -4.62 13.31 -11.09
CA ALA A 223 -5.57 12.23 -10.78
C ALA A 223 -7.04 12.67 -10.95
N ILE A 224 -7.42 13.83 -10.41
CA ILE A 224 -8.81 14.33 -10.50
C ILE A 224 -9.23 14.72 -11.93
N ARG A 225 -8.27 14.90 -12.84
CA ARG A 225 -8.49 15.27 -14.25
C ARG A 225 -8.47 14.08 -15.19
N ILE A 226 -8.28 12.84 -14.71
CA ILE A 226 -8.31 11.65 -15.58
C ILE A 226 -9.67 11.54 -16.25
N ASP A 227 -10.76 11.47 -15.49
CA ASP A 227 -12.11 11.30 -16.07
C ASP A 227 -12.86 12.62 -16.29
N ALA A 228 -12.52 13.66 -15.53
CA ALA A 228 -13.23 14.95 -15.53
C ALA A 228 -12.33 16.14 -15.95
N GLY A 229 -11.24 15.86 -16.68
CA GLY A 229 -10.29 16.86 -17.15
C GLY A 229 -10.43 17.22 -18.63
N GLU A 230 -9.35 17.76 -19.18
CA GLU A 230 -9.32 18.31 -20.54
C GLU A 230 -9.23 17.24 -21.63
N ASN A 231 -8.73 16.04 -21.31
CA ASN A 231 -8.64 14.95 -22.26
C ASN A 231 -10.01 14.25 -22.40
N MET A 232 -10.82 14.73 -23.34
CA MET A 232 -12.19 14.21 -23.56
C MET A 232 -12.27 12.73 -23.98
N LYS A 233 -11.14 12.08 -24.34
CA LYS A 233 -11.11 10.69 -24.80
C LYS A 233 -10.61 9.71 -23.74
N SER A 234 -10.11 10.20 -22.60
CA SER A 234 -9.52 9.34 -21.57
C SER A 234 -10.51 8.29 -21.06
N SER A 235 -11.80 8.62 -21.00
CA SER A 235 -12.86 7.76 -20.47
C SER A 235 -13.77 7.15 -21.53
N ASP A 236 -13.41 7.18 -22.82
CA ASP A 236 -14.18 6.52 -23.90
C ASP A 236 -14.43 5.01 -23.60
N PRO A 237 -13.47 4.25 -23.02
CA PRO A 237 -13.71 2.86 -22.62
C PRO A 237 -14.54 2.69 -21.34
N GLY A 238 -14.74 3.76 -20.56
CA GLY A 238 -15.39 3.75 -19.25
C GLY A 238 -14.64 4.58 -18.20
N ILE A 239 -15.27 4.76 -17.03
CA ILE A 239 -14.67 5.49 -15.90
C ILE A 239 -13.53 4.69 -15.26
N HIS A 240 -12.54 5.39 -14.71
CA HIS A 240 -11.44 4.77 -13.98
C HIS A 240 -11.81 4.55 -12.51
N ALA A 241 -12.60 3.52 -12.21
CA ALA A 241 -13.13 3.27 -10.87
C ALA A 241 -12.04 3.23 -9.77
N ALA A 242 -10.89 2.60 -10.05
CA ALA A 242 -9.77 2.57 -9.11
C ALA A 242 -9.15 3.96 -8.88
N SER A 243 -9.07 4.80 -9.93
CA SER A 243 -8.63 6.20 -9.82
C SER A 243 -9.58 7.02 -8.95
N ILE A 244 -10.89 6.87 -9.16
CA ILE A 244 -11.92 7.58 -8.37
C ILE A 244 -11.81 7.23 -6.89
N ALA A 245 -11.63 5.94 -6.56
CA ALA A 245 -11.34 5.52 -5.19
C ALA A 245 -10.00 6.09 -4.69
N GLY A 246 -8.98 6.10 -5.53
CA GLY A 246 -7.66 6.67 -5.27
C GLY A 246 -7.68 8.18 -5.01
N ILE A 247 -8.60 8.93 -5.60
CA ILE A 247 -8.80 10.36 -5.30
C ILE A 247 -9.26 10.51 -3.85
N TRP A 248 -10.25 9.74 -3.40
CA TRP A 248 -10.69 9.76 -2.00
C TRP A 248 -9.54 9.40 -1.06
N GLN A 249 -8.77 8.36 -1.39
CA GLN A 249 -7.58 7.99 -0.61
C GLN A 249 -6.56 9.13 -0.58
N SER A 250 -6.25 9.76 -1.70
CA SER A 250 -5.32 10.90 -1.75
C SER A 250 -5.73 12.02 -0.79
N VAL A 251 -7.04 12.29 -0.67
CA VAL A 251 -7.58 13.28 0.26
C VAL A 251 -7.49 12.81 1.70
N VAL A 252 -8.01 11.63 2.02
CA VAL A 252 -8.16 11.17 3.42
C VAL A 252 -6.85 10.60 3.96
N PHE A 253 -6.20 9.75 3.17
CA PHE A 253 -4.95 9.09 3.49
C PHE A 253 -3.74 10.00 3.22
N GLY A 254 -3.73 10.77 2.13
CA GLY A 254 -2.63 11.70 1.85
C GLY A 254 -2.73 12.97 2.71
N PHE A 255 -3.53 13.93 2.26
CA PHE A 255 -3.58 15.26 2.88
C PHE A 255 -4.22 15.26 4.27
N GLY A 256 -5.23 14.40 4.50
CA GLY A 256 -5.85 14.21 5.81
C GLY A 256 -4.98 13.42 6.79
N GLY A 257 -3.93 12.77 6.30
CA GLY A 257 -2.96 12.03 7.11
C GLY A 257 -3.53 10.84 7.86
N LEU A 258 -4.71 10.34 7.47
CA LEU A 258 -5.38 9.26 8.17
C LEU A 258 -4.75 7.91 7.82
N ARG A 259 -4.26 7.19 8.83
CA ARG A 259 -3.65 5.85 8.70
C ARG A 259 -4.12 4.92 9.79
N MET A 260 -3.93 3.63 9.57
CA MET A 260 -4.00 2.63 10.60
C MET A 260 -2.63 1.98 10.72
N LEU A 261 -2.02 2.07 11.91
CA LEU A 261 -0.77 1.39 12.20
C LEU A 261 -0.96 0.49 13.42
N HIS A 262 -0.61 -0.79 13.30
CA HIS A 262 -0.79 -1.81 14.36
C HIS A 262 -2.20 -1.90 14.97
N GLY A 263 -3.23 -1.51 14.20
CA GLY A 263 -4.62 -1.49 14.68
C GLY A 263 -5.04 -0.22 15.41
N SER A 264 -4.16 0.78 15.52
CA SER A 264 -4.46 2.12 16.05
C SER A 264 -4.74 3.11 14.93
N LEU A 265 -5.76 3.95 15.12
CA LEU A 265 -6.10 5.04 14.21
C LEU A 265 -5.12 6.19 14.42
N ARG A 266 -4.42 6.60 13.35
CA ARG A 266 -3.47 7.70 13.36
C ARG A 266 -3.91 8.80 12.40
N ILE A 267 -3.74 10.07 12.78
CA ILE A 267 -4.06 11.23 11.96
C ILE A 267 -2.90 12.24 12.02
N CYS A 268 -2.24 12.46 10.88
CA CYS A 268 -1.13 13.43 10.75
C CYS A 268 -1.38 14.38 9.55
N PRO A 269 -2.21 15.42 9.71
CA PRO A 269 -2.66 16.25 8.59
C PRO A 269 -1.53 16.97 7.85
N SER A 270 -1.54 16.92 6.52
CA SER A 270 -0.58 17.62 5.64
C SER A 270 -1.33 18.30 4.51
N LEU A 271 -1.96 19.44 4.79
CA LEU A 271 -2.78 20.15 3.80
C LEU A 271 -1.89 20.82 2.74
N PRO A 272 -2.32 20.82 1.46
CA PRO A 272 -1.70 21.65 0.43
C PRO A 272 -2.02 23.13 0.69
N ASP A 273 -1.11 24.01 0.31
CA ASP A 273 -1.20 25.46 0.60
C ASP A 273 -2.45 26.13 0.00
N ASN A 274 -3.01 25.53 -1.05
CA ASN A 274 -4.19 26.03 -1.75
C ASN A 274 -5.51 25.75 -1.01
N TRP A 275 -5.52 24.93 0.06
CA TRP A 275 -6.72 24.53 0.77
C TRP A 275 -6.85 25.22 2.11
N LYS A 276 -7.95 25.95 2.33
CA LYS A 276 -8.20 26.59 3.63
C LYS A 276 -8.48 25.58 4.75
N ASN A 277 -9.19 24.50 4.42
CA ASN A 277 -9.53 23.43 5.35
C ASN A 277 -9.94 22.17 4.55
N LEU A 278 -9.93 21.03 5.25
CA LEU A 278 -10.41 19.74 4.80
C LEU A 278 -11.36 19.16 5.85
N GLU A 279 -12.47 18.58 5.40
CA GLU A 279 -13.51 18.00 6.24
C GLU A 279 -14.01 16.69 5.63
N PHE A 280 -14.07 15.62 6.43
CA PHE A 280 -14.57 14.32 6.00
C PHE A 280 -15.08 13.48 7.18
N CYS A 281 -15.79 12.40 6.87
CA CYS A 281 -16.28 11.42 7.85
C CYS A 281 -15.70 10.03 7.57
N ILE A 282 -15.45 9.28 8.64
CA ILE A 282 -15.10 7.86 8.59
C ILE A 282 -15.90 7.06 9.62
N PHE A 283 -15.90 5.74 9.48
CA PHE A 283 -16.36 4.83 10.52
C PHE A 283 -15.16 4.07 11.09
N TRP A 284 -14.99 4.14 12.41
CA TRP A 284 -13.92 3.44 13.13
C TRP A 284 -14.51 2.68 14.32
N HIS A 285 -14.38 1.35 14.33
CA HIS A 285 -14.98 0.47 15.34
C HIS A 285 -16.47 0.78 15.61
N GLY A 286 -17.22 1.04 14.53
CA GLY A 286 -18.65 1.37 14.57
C GLY A 286 -18.97 2.80 15.02
N GLN A 287 -17.98 3.63 15.34
CA GLN A 287 -18.18 5.04 15.64
C GLN A 287 -18.00 5.88 14.37
N LYS A 288 -19.00 6.72 14.04
CA LYS A 288 -18.87 7.72 12.99
C LYS A 288 -18.05 8.90 13.53
N LEU A 289 -16.86 9.10 12.96
CA LEU A 289 -15.98 10.21 13.30
C LEU A 289 -16.08 11.27 12.20
N HIS A 290 -16.39 12.49 12.61
CA HIS A 290 -16.34 13.67 11.77
C HIS A 290 -15.03 14.39 12.06
N ILE A 291 -14.17 14.48 11.05
CA ILE A 291 -12.83 15.03 11.12
C ILE A 291 -12.78 16.30 10.27
N LYS A 292 -12.32 17.39 10.89
CA LYS A 292 -12.06 18.67 10.23
C LYS A 292 -10.68 19.15 10.59
N MET A 293 -10.00 19.76 9.63
CA MET A 293 -8.67 20.31 9.85
C MET A 293 -8.46 21.55 8.98
N ASP A 294 -7.78 22.56 9.51
CA ASP A 294 -7.14 23.63 8.75
C ASP A 294 -5.62 23.52 8.91
N HIS A 295 -4.83 24.50 8.49
CA HIS A 295 -3.36 24.45 8.57
C HIS A 295 -2.78 24.41 9.99
N GLU A 296 -3.57 24.70 11.02
CA GLU A 296 -3.10 24.81 12.39
C GLU A 296 -3.83 23.89 13.36
N ASN A 297 -5.10 23.58 13.09
CA ASN A 297 -6.02 22.98 14.04
C ASN A 297 -6.70 21.73 13.47
N LEU A 298 -6.86 20.74 14.34
CA LEU A 298 -7.57 19.50 14.09
C LEU A 298 -8.76 19.40 15.05
N TRP A 299 -9.95 19.16 14.49
CA TRP A 299 -11.18 18.89 15.22
C TRP A 299 -11.69 17.51 14.86
N ILE A 300 -12.01 16.73 15.89
CA ILE A 300 -12.58 15.39 15.71
C ILE A 300 -13.80 15.29 16.61
N ILE A 301 -14.94 14.94 16.03
CA ILE A 301 -16.20 14.70 16.74
C ILE A 301 -16.59 13.24 16.54
N ASN A 302 -16.81 12.52 17.64
CA ASN A 302 -17.45 11.22 17.61
C ASN A 302 -18.97 11.43 17.59
N GLU A 303 -19.55 11.45 16.39
CA GLU A 303 -20.99 11.72 16.21
C GLU A 303 -21.86 10.58 16.75
N THR A 304 -21.31 9.36 16.85
CA THR A 304 -22.04 8.22 17.44
C THR A 304 -21.99 8.22 18.95
N GLY A 305 -20.84 8.53 19.56
CA GLY A 305 -20.70 8.78 21.00
C GLY A 305 -21.02 7.58 21.91
N THR A 306 -21.01 6.35 21.39
CA THR A 306 -21.37 5.15 22.19
C THR A 306 -20.18 4.52 22.90
N LYS A 307 -18.97 4.74 22.41
CA LYS A 307 -17.71 4.22 22.96
C LYS A 307 -16.58 5.22 22.74
N ALA A 308 -15.67 5.31 23.71
CA ALA A 308 -14.42 6.04 23.53
C ALA A 308 -13.51 5.33 22.52
N ILE A 309 -12.80 6.11 21.71
CA ILE A 309 -11.84 5.63 20.72
C ILE A 309 -10.44 6.16 21.07
N GLU A 310 -9.45 5.28 21.08
CA GLU A 310 -8.05 5.70 21.08
C GLU A 310 -7.65 6.18 19.68
N ILE A 311 -7.11 7.40 19.62
CA ILE A 311 -6.56 7.99 18.41
C ILE A 311 -5.13 8.47 18.69
N GLU A 312 -4.28 8.40 17.67
CA GLU A 312 -2.93 8.94 17.71
C GLU A 312 -2.84 10.14 16.75
N VAL A 313 -2.28 11.26 17.22
CA VAL A 313 -2.03 12.45 16.41
C VAL A 313 -0.57 12.85 16.62
N TYR A 314 0.25 12.79 15.57
CA TYR A 314 1.70 13.06 15.63
C TYR A 314 2.45 12.30 16.74
N GLY A 315 2.08 11.04 16.99
CA GLY A 315 2.70 10.19 18.02
C GLY A 315 2.10 10.35 19.42
N GLU A 316 1.27 11.38 19.66
CA GLU A 316 0.58 11.59 20.92
C GLU A 316 -0.78 10.87 20.92
N LYS A 317 -1.07 10.15 22.02
CA LYS A 317 -2.31 9.37 22.16
C LYS A 317 -3.40 10.15 22.88
N TYR A 318 -4.62 10.07 22.36
CA TYR A 318 -5.79 10.70 22.93
C TYR A 318 -6.96 9.72 23.05
N GLN A 319 -7.81 9.94 24.05
CA GLN A 319 -9.08 9.24 24.21
C GLN A 319 -10.21 10.15 23.74
N LEU A 320 -10.84 9.78 22.62
CA LEU A 320 -11.96 10.50 22.04
C LEU A 320 -13.29 9.91 22.53
N THR A 321 -13.94 10.59 23.47
CA THR A 321 -15.32 10.27 23.88
C THR A 321 -16.33 11.01 23.02
N ASP A 322 -16.31 12.36 23.06
CA ASP A 322 -17.28 13.21 22.34
C ASP A 322 -16.60 14.05 21.26
N LYS A 323 -15.64 14.89 21.66
CA LYS A 323 -14.90 15.78 20.76
C LYS A 323 -13.49 16.04 21.25
N ILE A 324 -12.58 16.26 20.31
CA ILE A 324 -11.23 16.77 20.57
C ILE A 324 -10.98 17.95 19.62
N SER A 325 -10.31 18.97 20.13
CA SER A 325 -9.79 20.11 19.37
C SER A 325 -8.34 20.30 19.79
N MET A 326 -7.43 20.39 18.84
CA MET A 326 -6.00 20.59 19.14
C MET A 326 -5.34 21.43 18.06
N ASN A 327 -4.34 22.21 18.47
CA ASN A 327 -3.40 22.85 17.55
C ASN A 327 -2.25 21.88 17.30
N TYR A 328 -1.96 21.59 16.03
CA TYR A 328 -0.91 20.66 15.62
C TYR A 328 0.22 21.34 14.83
N ALA A 329 0.17 22.67 14.67
CA ALA A 329 1.17 23.42 13.89
C ALA A 329 2.60 23.25 14.41
N ALA A 330 2.76 23.04 15.72
CA ALA A 330 4.06 22.81 16.35
C ALA A 330 4.67 21.42 16.07
N ALA A 331 3.89 20.48 15.53
CA ALA A 331 4.32 19.11 15.22
C ALA A 331 4.73 18.89 13.75
N LEU A 332 4.48 19.87 12.87
CA LEU A 332 4.86 19.87 11.45
C LEU A 332 6.34 20.18 11.24
#